data_AF-A0A0B6Y7W6-F1
#
_entry.id   AF-A0A0B6Y7W6-F1
#
_cell.length_a   1.000
_cell.length_b   1.000
_cell.length_c   1.000
_cell.angle_alpha   90.00
_cell.angle_beta   90.00
_cell.angle_gamma   90.00
#
_symmetry.space_group_name_H-M   'P 1'
#
loop_
_entity.id
_entity.type
_entity.pdbx_description
1 polymer ?
#
loop_
_entity_poly.entity_id
_entity_poly.type
_entity_poly.pdbx_seq_one_letter_code
_entity_poly.pdbx_strand_id
1 'polypeptide(L)'
;MDFQCFSFIINNKRILSMFRGYSVKVIHGRNIRTIFTLATFTLMLLLPVSVVDAKKSTAKCTVCKDIVANFHKGLSSTQKSNYGGGNTKWEEKSLGSYATSEVRLVEILEKLCDDGAKECHTMLEAHEELVERYWFKEFAQKKDTDFYGYFCIDHMQVCCPNNTYGKDCTPCPGSVDRPCNGHGDCDGMGTRGGNGKCKCKAGYGGDLCNQCKDGYFEEYSNDTHTSCRVCHISCKNICSEDGPQGCDECKNGWEKNEELGCQDINECLEEHCDENQYCVNTQGSFTCFTCDDACESCTGSGPDKCNECSAGFTRNEETSVCIDNDECITNAGICTGEQEVCKNVPGSYECGCKTGFTRRDNMCLRVPKDNSNESDNVDDSEDNSDLPTEDVKEEL
;
A
#
# COMPACT_ATOMS: atom_id res chain seq x y z
N MET A 1 -13.59 49.33 41.37
CA MET A 1 -14.46 48.34 42.03
C MET A 1 -13.99 46.98 41.57
N ASP A 2 -13.06 46.41 42.34
CA ASP A 2 -12.53 45.06 42.20
C ASP A 2 -13.59 44.00 42.54
N PHE A 3 -13.52 42.80 41.94
CA PHE A 3 -13.16 41.54 42.62
C PHE A 3 -13.33 40.29 41.71
N GLN A 4 -12.18 39.66 41.42
CA GLN A 4 -11.80 38.22 41.46
C GLN A 4 -12.67 37.05 40.97
N CYS A 5 -11.96 36.13 40.30
CA CYS A 5 -12.22 34.70 40.10
C CYS A 5 -12.44 33.89 41.39
N PHE A 6 -13.20 32.78 41.29
CA PHE A 6 -12.89 31.51 41.97
C PHE A 6 -13.40 30.30 41.16
N SER A 7 -12.57 29.26 41.12
CA SER A 7 -12.75 27.95 40.51
C SER A 7 -13.30 26.95 41.55
N PHE A 8 -14.06 25.92 41.17
CA PHE A 8 -14.03 24.63 41.89
C PHE A 8 -14.51 23.44 41.02
N ILE A 9 -13.74 22.36 41.14
CA ILE A 9 -13.81 21.01 40.56
C ILE A 9 -14.83 20.15 41.32
N ILE A 10 -15.63 19.30 40.65
CA ILE A 10 -16.01 17.96 41.18
C ILE A 10 -16.07 16.93 40.04
N ASN A 11 -15.50 15.78 40.37
CA ASN A 11 -15.20 14.58 39.58
C ASN A 11 -16.26 13.47 39.85
N ASN A 12 -16.37 12.51 38.92
CA ASN A 12 -16.77 11.10 39.08
C ASN A 12 -18.24 10.62 39.27
N LYS A 13 -18.61 9.72 38.34
CA LYS A 13 -19.25 8.38 38.48
C LYS A 13 -20.71 8.19 38.91
N ARG A 14 -21.37 7.37 38.07
CA ARG A 14 -22.44 6.37 38.35
C ARG A 14 -23.82 6.91 38.74
N ILE A 15 -24.72 6.96 37.75
CA ILE A 15 -26.15 6.70 37.96
C ILE A 15 -26.54 5.56 37.01
N LEU A 16 -26.35 4.34 37.51
CA LEU A 16 -26.93 3.12 36.97
C LEU A 16 -27.87 2.60 38.05
N SER A 17 -29.16 2.56 37.73
CA SER A 17 -30.31 1.94 38.44
C SER A 17 -31.44 2.94 38.71
N MET A 18 -32.68 2.44 38.56
CA MET A 18 -33.98 3.14 38.38
C MET A 18 -34.24 3.43 36.91
N PHE A 19 -35.02 2.66 36.16
CA PHE A 19 -36.37 2.20 36.48
C PHE A 19 -36.64 0.77 35.99
N ARG A 20 -37.05 -0.08 36.93
CA ARG A 20 -37.67 -1.38 36.70
C ARG A 20 -39.18 -1.17 36.79
N GLY A 21 -39.93 -1.57 35.77
CA GLY A 21 -41.36 -1.83 35.86
C GLY A 21 -42.28 -0.86 35.11
N TYR A 22 -42.57 -1.16 33.84
CA TYR A 22 -43.90 -0.96 33.26
C TYR A 22 -44.23 -2.10 32.30
N SER A 23 -45.38 -2.74 32.54
CA SER A 23 -45.90 -3.90 31.82
C SER A 23 -46.34 -3.55 30.40
N VAL A 24 -45.88 -4.31 29.41
CA VAL A 24 -46.35 -4.23 28.02
C VAL A 24 -47.73 -4.90 27.93
N LYS A 25 -48.78 -4.10 27.76
CA LYS A 25 -50.12 -4.58 27.39
C LYS A 25 -50.26 -4.43 25.87
N VAL A 26 -50.25 -5.56 25.15
CA VAL A 26 -50.49 -5.62 23.71
C VAL A 26 -51.96 -5.27 23.45
N ILE A 27 -52.21 -4.11 22.84
CA ILE A 27 -53.52 -3.74 22.29
C ILE A 27 -53.45 -3.87 20.78
N HIS A 28 -54.30 -4.74 20.26
CA HIS A 28 -54.53 -5.00 18.84
C HIS A 28 -55.13 -3.78 18.12
N GLY A 29 -54.53 -3.42 16.98
CA GLY A 29 -55.24 -2.88 15.81
C GLY A 29 -55.57 -1.38 15.79
N ARG A 30 -54.70 -0.58 15.13
CA ARG A 30 -55.03 0.33 14.00
C ARG A 30 -53.86 1.28 13.67
N ASN A 31 -53.43 1.25 12.41
CA ASN A 31 -52.68 2.28 11.65
C ASN A 31 -51.38 2.89 12.24
N ILE A 32 -50.30 2.11 12.22
CA ILE A 32 -48.92 2.59 12.25
C ILE A 32 -48.50 2.90 10.80
N ARG A 33 -48.89 4.06 10.27
CA ARG A 33 -48.32 4.58 9.00
C ARG A 33 -48.18 6.10 8.96
N THR A 34 -48.63 6.82 9.97
CA THR A 34 -48.67 8.30 9.97
C THR A 34 -47.85 8.98 11.07
N ILE A 35 -47.17 8.24 11.94
CA ILE A 35 -46.35 8.81 13.04
C ILE A 35 -44.84 8.70 12.75
N PHE A 36 -44.41 7.84 11.81
CA PHE A 36 -42.99 7.65 11.46
C PHE A 36 -42.44 8.63 10.41
N THR A 37 -43.29 9.43 9.75
CA THR A 37 -42.90 10.39 8.71
C THR A 37 -42.55 11.79 9.25
N LEU A 38 -42.81 12.08 10.54
CA LEU A 38 -42.49 13.38 11.16
C LEU A 38 -41.26 13.34 12.08
N ALA A 39 -40.80 12.16 12.51
CA ALA A 39 -39.63 12.01 13.39
C ALA A 39 -38.33 11.67 12.64
N THR A 40 -38.41 11.34 11.34
CA THR A 40 -37.24 11.03 10.49
C THR A 40 -36.80 12.21 9.62
N PHE A 41 -37.63 13.25 9.49
CA PHE A 41 -37.32 14.44 8.68
C PHE A 41 -36.62 15.58 9.44
N THR A 42 -36.55 15.52 10.78
CA THR A 42 -35.87 16.54 11.60
C THR A 42 -34.46 16.14 12.02
N LEU A 43 -34.00 14.90 11.75
CA LEU A 43 -32.66 14.44 12.10
C LEU A 43 -31.65 14.48 10.94
N MET A 44 -32.08 14.81 9.71
CA MET A 44 -31.19 14.90 8.53
C MET A 44 -30.77 16.33 8.14
N LEU A 45 -31.04 17.34 8.98
CA LEU A 45 -30.75 18.76 8.69
C LEU A 45 -29.63 19.37 9.57
N LEU A 46 -28.91 18.54 10.33
CA LEU A 46 -27.75 18.96 11.11
C LEU A 46 -26.53 18.12 10.74
N LEU A 47 -26.14 18.13 9.46
CA LEU A 47 -24.70 18.17 9.22
C LEU A 47 -24.21 19.47 9.86
N PRO A 48 -23.18 19.45 10.72
CA PRO A 48 -22.62 20.69 11.23
C PRO A 48 -22.19 21.53 10.02
N VAL A 49 -22.85 22.67 9.82
CA VAL A 49 -22.56 23.66 8.75
C VAL A 49 -21.05 23.90 8.66
N SER A 50 -20.38 23.90 9.81
CA SER A 50 -18.93 24.01 9.98
C SER A 50 -18.10 23.00 9.16
N VAL A 51 -18.55 21.75 9.02
CA VAL A 51 -17.80 20.69 8.31
C VAL A 51 -17.96 20.82 6.79
N VAL A 52 -19.12 21.27 6.33
CA VAL A 52 -19.36 21.52 4.89
C VAL A 52 -18.54 22.71 4.43
N ASP A 53 -18.50 23.79 5.21
CA ASP A 53 -17.69 24.98 4.90
C ASP A 53 -16.19 24.69 4.91
N ALA A 54 -15.71 23.88 5.88
CA ALA A 54 -14.30 23.50 5.94
C ALA A 54 -13.86 22.70 4.70
N LYS A 55 -14.65 21.71 4.28
CA LYS A 55 -14.35 20.91 3.07
C LYS A 55 -14.35 21.78 1.80
N LYS A 56 -15.32 22.69 1.67
CA LYS A 56 -15.39 23.64 0.55
C LYS A 56 -14.19 24.58 0.53
N SER A 57 -13.73 25.01 1.70
CA SER A 57 -12.57 25.89 1.83
C SER A 57 -11.27 25.19 1.44
N THR A 58 -11.08 23.92 1.84
CA THR A 58 -9.94 23.10 1.41
C THR A 58 -9.91 22.93 -0.10
N ALA A 59 -11.06 22.64 -0.73
CA ALA A 59 -11.16 22.46 -2.18
C ALA A 59 -10.76 23.73 -2.96
N LYS A 60 -11.21 24.92 -2.54
CA LYS A 60 -10.82 26.18 -3.18
C LYS A 60 -9.31 26.45 -3.10
N CYS A 61 -8.68 26.14 -1.97
CA CYS A 61 -7.23 26.31 -1.85
C CYS A 61 -6.48 25.37 -2.79
N THR A 62 -6.93 24.11 -2.93
CA THR A 62 -6.35 23.16 -3.88
C THR A 62 -6.42 23.70 -5.31
N VAL A 63 -7.60 24.15 -5.76
CA VAL A 63 -7.75 24.75 -7.10
C VAL A 63 -6.81 25.94 -7.30
N CYS A 64 -6.66 26.81 -6.28
CA CYS A 64 -5.73 27.93 -6.36
C CYS A 64 -4.27 27.49 -6.48
N LYS A 65 -3.86 26.47 -5.71
CA LYS A 65 -2.52 25.87 -5.80
C LYS A 65 -2.27 25.28 -7.19
N ASP A 66 -3.26 24.63 -7.78
CA ASP A 66 -3.15 24.06 -9.14
C ASP A 66 -2.96 25.17 -10.19
N ILE A 67 -3.71 26.27 -10.11
CA ILE A 67 -3.53 27.45 -10.96
C ILE A 67 -2.10 27.99 -10.85
N VAL A 68 -1.57 28.16 -9.64
CA VAL A 68 -0.21 28.66 -9.42
C VAL A 68 0.85 27.69 -9.95
N ALA A 69 0.68 26.39 -9.71
CA ALA A 69 1.58 25.36 -10.24
C ALA A 69 1.61 25.36 -11.78
N ASN A 70 0.43 25.45 -12.40
CA ASN A 70 0.30 25.53 -13.86
C ASN A 70 0.85 26.85 -14.42
N PHE A 71 0.76 27.94 -13.68
CA PHE A 71 1.38 29.22 -14.05
C PHE A 71 2.90 29.11 -14.10
N HIS A 72 3.53 28.51 -13.07
CA HIS A 72 4.99 28.27 -13.07
C HIS A 72 5.42 27.27 -14.16
N LYS A 73 4.60 26.25 -14.42
CA LYS A 73 4.79 25.33 -15.55
C LYS A 73 4.70 26.08 -16.88
N GLY A 74 3.72 26.96 -17.04
CA GLY A 74 3.53 27.83 -18.20
C GLY A 74 4.73 28.75 -18.44
N LEU A 75 5.22 29.40 -17.38
CA LEU A 75 6.45 30.20 -17.40
C LEU A 75 7.63 29.39 -17.93
N SER A 76 7.81 28.16 -17.45
CA SER A 76 8.90 27.26 -17.86
C SER A 76 8.74 26.78 -19.31
N SER A 77 7.52 26.43 -19.71
CA SER A 77 7.21 25.94 -21.06
C SER A 77 7.38 26.99 -22.15
N THR A 78 7.16 28.28 -21.83
CA THR A 78 7.30 29.42 -22.75
C THR A 78 8.71 30.02 -22.79
N GLN A 79 9.68 29.45 -22.06
CA GLN A 79 11.05 30.00 -22.01
C GLN A 79 11.78 29.96 -23.37
N LYS A 80 11.33 29.12 -24.30
CA LYS A 80 11.88 28.98 -25.65
C LYS A 80 10.94 29.54 -26.74
N SER A 81 9.83 30.17 -26.35
CA SER A 81 8.85 30.75 -27.26
C SER A 81 9.24 32.16 -27.71
N ASN A 82 8.52 32.67 -28.71
CA ASN A 82 8.59 34.05 -29.21
C ASN A 82 7.24 34.48 -29.79
N TYR A 83 7.15 35.74 -30.23
CA TYR A 83 5.92 36.33 -30.80
C TYR A 83 5.34 35.61 -32.02
N GLY A 84 6.09 34.70 -32.66
CA GLY A 84 5.72 34.07 -33.94
C GLY A 84 5.62 32.55 -33.91
N GLY A 85 5.75 31.89 -32.74
CA GLY A 85 5.57 30.45 -32.61
C GLY A 85 6.58 29.57 -33.38
N GLY A 86 7.77 30.08 -33.72
CA GLY A 86 8.80 29.33 -34.46
C GLY A 86 10.23 29.64 -34.01
N ASN A 87 11.08 28.61 -33.95
CA ASN A 87 12.44 28.65 -33.39
C ASN A 87 13.43 29.54 -34.19
N THR A 88 13.47 30.85 -33.93
CA THR A 88 14.54 31.73 -34.42
C THR A 88 15.72 31.69 -33.43
N LYS A 89 16.74 30.88 -33.74
CA LYS A 89 18.00 30.70 -32.96
C LYS A 89 18.70 31.98 -32.44
N TRP A 90 18.38 33.15 -32.99
CA TRP A 90 18.95 34.44 -32.61
C TRP A 90 18.16 35.17 -31.50
N GLU A 91 16.83 34.97 -31.40
CA GLU A 91 16.00 35.49 -30.29
C GLU A 91 15.94 34.52 -29.09
N GLU A 92 16.25 33.24 -29.29
CA GLU A 92 16.23 32.19 -28.26
C GLU A 92 17.23 32.40 -27.09
N LYS A 93 18.24 33.26 -27.23
CA LYS A 93 19.27 33.48 -26.19
C LYS A 93 18.85 34.48 -25.11
N SER A 94 17.78 35.23 -25.30
CA SER A 94 17.19 36.10 -24.29
C SER A 94 15.76 36.36 -24.69
N LEU A 95 14.79 35.94 -23.88
CA LEU A 95 13.34 36.16 -24.05
C LEU A 95 12.95 37.63 -24.40
N GLY A 96 13.87 38.58 -24.33
CA GLY A 96 13.72 39.93 -24.90
C GLY A 96 12.51 40.65 -24.33
N SER A 97 11.77 41.34 -25.19
CA SER A 97 10.49 41.96 -24.82
C SER A 97 9.37 40.93 -24.62
N TYR A 98 9.48 39.73 -25.21
CA TYR A 98 8.49 38.67 -25.06
C TYR A 98 8.39 38.16 -23.62
N ALA A 99 9.52 38.19 -22.88
CA ALA A 99 9.63 37.75 -21.48
C ALA A 99 8.52 38.26 -20.56
N THR A 100 8.09 39.51 -20.77
CA THR A 100 7.09 40.21 -19.94
C THR A 100 5.93 40.74 -20.80
N SER A 101 5.78 40.21 -22.02
CA SER A 101 4.74 40.64 -22.95
C SER A 101 3.36 40.11 -22.56
N GLU A 102 2.32 40.79 -23.02
CA GLU A 102 0.93 40.34 -22.89
C GLU A 102 0.68 39.02 -23.65
N VAL A 103 1.30 38.85 -24.83
CA VAL A 103 1.19 37.62 -25.64
C VAL A 103 1.65 36.40 -24.83
N ARG A 104 2.79 36.51 -24.15
CA ARG A 104 3.29 35.42 -23.29
C ARG A 104 2.34 35.13 -22.12
N LEU A 105 1.73 36.17 -21.54
CA LEU A 105 0.75 35.98 -20.46
C LEU A 105 -0.48 35.21 -20.96
N VAL A 106 -1.03 35.57 -22.13
CA VAL A 106 -2.20 34.88 -22.72
C VAL A 106 -1.89 33.41 -22.99
N GLU A 107 -0.72 33.09 -23.59
CA GLU A 107 -0.30 31.71 -23.81
C GLU A 107 -0.21 30.87 -22.52
N ILE A 108 0.13 31.53 -21.40
CA ILE A 108 0.17 30.89 -20.08
C ILE A 108 -1.25 30.72 -19.54
N LEU A 109 -2.08 31.77 -19.59
CA LEU A 109 -3.48 31.78 -19.12
C LEU A 109 -4.32 30.66 -19.75
N GLU A 110 -4.16 30.43 -21.07
CA GLU A 110 -4.86 29.38 -21.81
C GLU A 110 -4.57 27.95 -21.30
N LYS A 111 -3.45 27.76 -20.60
CA LYS A 111 -2.98 26.44 -20.11
C LYS A 111 -3.05 26.29 -18.59
N LEU A 112 -3.68 27.23 -17.89
CA LEU A 112 -3.77 27.18 -16.42
C LEU A 112 -4.76 26.14 -15.90
N CYS A 113 -5.81 25.85 -16.67
CA CYS A 113 -6.87 24.93 -16.29
C CYS A 113 -7.04 23.85 -17.35
N ASP A 114 -7.07 22.58 -16.93
CA ASP A 114 -7.32 21.45 -17.83
C ASP A 114 -8.73 21.47 -18.43
N ASP A 115 -8.89 20.81 -19.57
CA ASP A 115 -10.18 20.64 -20.25
C ASP A 115 -11.18 19.92 -19.33
N GLY A 116 -12.24 20.62 -18.93
CA GLY A 116 -13.28 20.11 -18.04
C GLY A 116 -13.14 20.46 -16.56
N ALA A 117 -12.07 21.14 -16.15
CA ALA A 117 -11.86 21.59 -14.77
C ALA A 117 -12.75 22.82 -14.40
N LYS A 118 -14.06 22.61 -14.29
CA LYS A 118 -15.07 23.70 -14.11
C LYS A 118 -14.74 24.67 -12.99
N GLU A 119 -14.30 24.17 -11.84
CA GLU A 119 -14.00 24.99 -10.66
C GLU A 119 -12.75 25.86 -10.86
N CYS A 120 -11.76 25.37 -11.62
CA CYS A 120 -10.59 26.13 -12.03
C CYS A 120 -10.97 27.26 -12.97
N HIS A 121 -11.72 26.93 -14.04
CA HIS A 121 -12.20 27.92 -15.01
C HIS A 121 -13.03 29.02 -14.34
N THR A 122 -13.99 28.64 -13.48
CA THR A 122 -14.80 29.63 -12.73
C THR A 122 -13.95 30.51 -11.80
N MET A 123 -12.90 29.95 -11.18
CA MET A 123 -12.01 30.72 -10.31
C MET A 123 -11.15 31.70 -11.12
N LEU A 124 -10.57 31.23 -12.23
CA LEU A 124 -9.69 32.02 -13.08
C LEU A 124 -10.46 33.15 -13.77
N GLU A 125 -11.61 32.87 -14.37
CA GLU A 125 -12.47 33.88 -15.01
C GLU A 125 -12.86 35.01 -14.06
N ALA A 126 -13.17 34.68 -12.80
CA ALA A 126 -13.56 35.68 -11.80
C ALA A 126 -12.38 36.55 -11.30
N HIS A 127 -11.13 36.15 -11.55
CA HIS A 127 -9.94 36.76 -10.95
C HIS A 127 -8.79 36.98 -11.94
N GLU A 128 -9.07 36.98 -13.24
CA GLU A 128 -8.09 37.20 -14.32
C GLU A 128 -7.35 38.54 -14.14
N GLU A 129 -8.06 39.59 -13.71
CA GLU A 129 -7.49 40.90 -13.41
C GLU A 129 -6.36 40.83 -12.36
N LEU A 130 -6.45 39.93 -11.38
CA LEU A 130 -5.40 39.76 -10.37
C LEU A 130 -4.14 39.13 -10.97
N VAL A 131 -4.30 38.20 -11.91
CA VAL A 131 -3.17 37.56 -12.60
C VAL A 131 -2.45 38.57 -13.50
N GLU A 132 -3.20 39.37 -14.27
CA GLU A 132 -2.65 40.45 -15.09
C GLU A 132 -1.94 41.49 -14.23
N ARG A 133 -2.57 41.91 -13.12
CA ARG A 133 -1.97 42.87 -12.20
C ARG A 133 -0.65 42.35 -11.64
N TYR A 134 -0.60 41.09 -11.20
CA TYR A 134 0.65 40.45 -10.77
C TYR A 134 1.69 40.45 -11.89
N TRP A 135 1.29 40.04 -13.10
CA TRP A 135 2.19 39.96 -14.26
C TRP A 135 2.85 41.32 -14.55
N PHE A 136 2.06 42.40 -14.66
CA PHE A 136 2.59 43.70 -15.07
C PHE A 136 3.19 44.52 -13.92
N LYS A 137 2.73 44.35 -12.67
CA LYS A 137 3.16 45.18 -11.53
C LYS A 137 4.21 44.51 -10.65
N GLU A 138 4.25 43.18 -10.61
CA GLU A 138 5.20 42.43 -9.79
C GLU A 138 6.23 41.72 -10.66
N PHE A 139 5.78 40.79 -11.51
CA PHE A 139 6.67 39.94 -12.31
C PHE A 139 7.47 40.73 -13.36
N ALA A 140 6.82 41.56 -14.18
CA ALA A 140 7.47 42.35 -15.23
C ALA A 140 8.45 43.40 -14.68
N GLN A 141 8.21 43.84 -13.44
CA GLN A 141 9.09 44.76 -12.72
C GLN A 141 10.26 44.04 -12.02
N LYS A 142 10.37 42.71 -12.17
CA LYS A 142 11.39 41.86 -11.54
C LYS A 142 11.41 41.98 -10.01
N LYS A 143 10.24 42.17 -9.40
CA LYS A 143 10.11 42.10 -7.94
C LYS A 143 10.12 40.65 -7.48
N ASP A 144 10.68 40.41 -6.30
CA ASP A 144 10.77 39.09 -5.67
C ASP A 144 9.47 38.74 -4.93
N THR A 145 8.35 38.81 -5.65
CA THR A 145 7.02 38.56 -5.09
C THR A 145 6.56 37.17 -5.49
N ASP A 146 6.36 36.30 -4.50
CA ASP A 146 5.82 34.96 -4.72
C ASP A 146 4.37 35.03 -5.25
N PHE A 147 4.11 34.36 -6.37
CA PHE A 147 2.78 34.35 -6.98
C PHE A 147 1.77 33.61 -6.10
N TYR A 148 2.19 32.55 -5.40
CA TYR A 148 1.31 31.81 -4.49
C TYR A 148 0.86 32.69 -3.32
N GLY A 149 1.79 33.36 -2.65
CA GLY A 149 1.51 34.33 -1.60
C GLY A 149 0.58 35.46 -2.08
N TYR A 150 0.94 36.10 -3.20
CA TYR A 150 0.15 37.19 -3.76
C TYR A 150 -1.28 36.75 -4.12
N PHE A 151 -1.41 35.71 -4.93
CA PHE A 151 -2.69 35.30 -5.50
C PHE A 151 -3.53 34.55 -4.46
N CYS A 152 -3.03 33.42 -3.92
CA CYS A 152 -3.84 32.51 -3.12
C CYS A 152 -4.03 32.93 -1.65
N ILE A 153 -3.05 33.63 -1.07
CA ILE A 153 -3.06 34.02 0.35
C ILE A 153 -3.57 35.46 0.51
N ASP A 154 -2.92 36.43 -0.12
CA ASP A 154 -3.15 37.85 0.16
C ASP A 154 -4.45 38.37 -0.48
N HIS A 155 -4.70 38.03 -1.75
CA HIS A 155 -5.84 38.56 -2.49
C HIS A 155 -7.04 37.63 -2.48
N MET A 156 -6.86 36.34 -2.82
CA MET A 156 -7.96 35.38 -2.86
C MET A 156 -8.41 34.94 -1.45
N GLN A 157 -7.50 34.97 -0.48
CA GLN A 157 -7.73 34.54 0.91
C GLN A 157 -8.34 33.13 1.02
N VAL A 158 -8.05 32.25 0.05
CA VAL A 158 -8.54 30.86 0.03
C VAL A 158 -7.55 29.90 0.68
N CYS A 159 -6.27 30.26 0.69
CA CYS A 159 -5.19 29.50 1.31
C CYS A 159 -4.62 30.20 2.55
N CYS A 160 -3.75 29.48 3.24
CA CYS A 160 -2.96 29.96 4.36
C CYS A 160 -1.45 29.77 4.09
N PRO A 161 -0.58 30.52 4.79
CA PRO A 161 0.85 30.25 4.81
C PRO A 161 1.17 28.81 5.24
N ASN A 162 2.36 28.33 4.87
CA ASN A 162 2.81 27.01 5.32
C ASN A 162 2.79 26.90 6.86
N ASN A 163 2.53 25.69 7.36
CA ASN A 163 2.44 25.36 8.78
C ASN A 163 1.33 26.09 9.55
N THR A 164 0.30 26.57 8.85
CA THR A 164 -0.91 27.15 9.45
C THR A 164 -2.18 26.53 8.88
N TYR A 165 -3.32 26.61 9.57
CA TYR A 165 -4.58 25.99 9.16
C TYR A 165 -5.80 26.81 9.63
N GLY A 166 -6.98 26.46 9.11
CA GLY A 166 -8.25 27.03 9.56
C GLY A 166 -8.50 28.46 9.07
N LYS A 167 -9.67 28.99 9.41
CA LYS A 167 -10.17 30.28 8.87
C LYS A 167 -9.22 31.44 9.12
N ASP A 168 -8.56 31.44 10.28
CA ASP A 168 -7.66 32.50 10.72
C ASP A 168 -6.18 32.18 10.47
N CYS A 169 -5.87 31.08 9.77
CA CYS A 169 -4.49 30.59 9.57
C CYS A 169 -3.73 30.45 10.89
N THR A 170 -4.31 29.71 11.84
CA THR A 170 -3.68 29.40 13.12
C THR A 170 -2.48 28.47 12.91
N PRO A 171 -1.35 28.66 13.62
CA PRO A 171 -0.20 27.77 13.55
C PRO A 171 -0.55 26.32 13.89
N CYS A 172 -0.02 25.37 13.12
CA CYS A 172 -0.10 23.95 13.42
C CYS A 172 0.60 23.65 14.75
N PRO A 173 0.08 22.68 15.54
CA PRO A 173 0.66 22.35 16.83
C PRO A 173 2.01 21.63 16.69
N GLY A 174 2.82 21.63 17.76
CA GLY A 174 4.22 21.22 17.73
C GLY A 174 5.12 22.45 17.69
N SER A 175 5.85 22.66 16.59
CA SER A 175 6.60 23.91 16.36
C SER A 175 6.36 24.45 14.95
N VAL A 176 6.71 25.73 14.74
CA VAL A 176 6.56 26.39 13.43
C VAL A 176 7.39 25.69 12.36
N ASP A 177 8.60 25.24 12.70
CA ASP A 177 9.49 24.55 11.76
C ASP A 177 9.19 23.05 11.67
N ARG A 178 8.56 22.48 12.70
CA ARG A 178 8.28 21.04 12.83
C ARG A 178 6.83 20.83 13.30
N PRO A 179 5.84 21.04 12.42
CA PRO A 179 4.45 20.72 12.74
C PRO A 179 4.33 19.26 13.15
N CYS A 180 3.53 18.97 14.18
CA CYS A 180 3.37 17.63 14.75
C CYS A 180 4.72 16.99 15.16
N ASN A 181 5.62 17.81 15.71
CA ASN A 181 7.00 17.47 16.08
C ASN A 181 7.85 16.91 14.92
N GLY A 182 7.41 17.07 13.67
CA GLY A 182 8.04 16.49 12.47
C GLY A 182 7.67 15.03 12.22
N HIS A 183 6.84 14.45 13.09
CA HIS A 183 6.44 13.04 13.06
C HIS A 183 4.97 12.85 12.69
N GLY A 184 4.34 13.86 12.09
CA GLY A 184 2.98 13.76 11.58
C GLY A 184 2.60 14.90 10.64
N ASP A 185 1.41 14.77 10.07
CA ASP A 185 0.81 15.75 9.17
C ASP A 185 -0.31 16.51 9.89
N CYS A 186 -0.29 17.84 9.79
CA CYS A 186 -1.31 18.70 10.40
C CYS A 186 -2.55 18.81 9.49
N ASP A 187 -3.72 18.47 10.01
CA ASP A 187 -4.98 18.56 9.29
C ASP A 187 -5.31 20.01 8.87
N GLY A 188 -5.43 20.22 7.56
CA GLY A 188 -5.71 21.54 6.98
C GLY A 188 -4.49 22.42 6.74
N MET A 189 -3.27 21.89 6.87
CA MET A 189 -2.03 22.65 6.62
C MET A 189 -2.07 23.42 5.29
N GLY A 190 -1.79 24.71 5.37
CA GLY A 190 -1.78 25.66 4.24
C GLY A 190 -3.17 25.98 3.68
N THR A 191 -4.25 25.56 4.35
CA THR A 191 -5.63 25.78 3.90
C THR A 191 -6.44 26.53 4.93
N ARG A 192 -7.50 27.22 4.49
CA ARG A 192 -8.48 27.86 5.38
C ARG A 192 -9.46 26.87 6.05
N GLY A 193 -9.31 25.57 5.77
CA GLY A 193 -10.04 24.48 6.40
C GLY A 193 -9.20 23.69 7.40
N GLY A 194 -9.75 22.58 7.89
CA GLY A 194 -9.10 21.68 8.84
C GLY A 194 -9.20 22.08 10.32
N ASN A 195 -8.82 21.15 11.19
CA ASN A 195 -8.91 21.28 12.65
C ASN A 195 -7.54 21.23 13.35
N GLY A 196 -6.44 21.13 12.60
CA GLY A 196 -5.08 21.15 13.14
C GLY A 196 -4.66 19.89 13.88
N LYS A 197 -5.49 18.84 13.90
CA LYS A 197 -5.10 17.55 14.50
C LYS A 197 -3.95 16.93 13.72
N CYS A 198 -3.03 16.33 14.45
CA CYS A 198 -1.89 15.64 13.87
C CYS A 198 -2.25 14.21 13.48
N LYS A 199 -1.92 13.84 12.24
CA LYS A 199 -1.92 12.47 11.76
C LYS A 199 -0.50 11.93 11.83
N CYS A 200 -0.22 11.11 12.83
CA CYS A 200 1.13 10.63 13.10
C CYS A 200 1.63 9.61 12.07
N LYS A 201 2.94 9.66 11.83
CA LYS A 201 3.69 8.66 11.04
C LYS A 201 3.78 7.34 11.80
N ALA A 202 4.14 6.27 11.08
CA ALA A 202 4.35 4.96 11.69
C ALA A 202 5.37 5.04 12.84
N GLY A 203 5.05 4.36 13.95
CA GLY A 203 5.86 4.39 15.17
C GLY A 203 5.56 5.52 16.15
N TYR A 204 4.81 6.54 15.72
CA TYR A 204 4.50 7.70 16.54
C TYR A 204 3.01 7.78 16.91
N GLY A 205 2.75 8.34 18.08
CA GLY A 205 1.43 8.46 18.69
C GLY A 205 1.31 9.71 19.58
N GLY A 206 0.14 9.84 20.21
CA GLY A 206 -0.25 11.03 20.96
C GLY A 206 -0.78 12.16 20.07
N ASP A 207 -1.36 13.19 20.70
CA ASP A 207 -2.00 14.30 19.98
C ASP A 207 -1.02 15.14 19.17
N LEU A 208 0.28 15.12 19.53
CA LEU A 208 1.35 15.88 18.90
C LEU A 208 2.38 15.00 18.18
N CYS A 209 2.16 13.69 18.10
CA CYS A 209 3.11 12.73 17.51
C CYS A 209 4.51 12.73 18.16
N ASN A 210 4.57 13.01 19.46
CA ASN A 210 5.80 13.05 20.25
C ASN A 210 5.96 11.85 21.18
N GLN A 211 5.13 10.83 21.03
CA GLN A 211 5.19 9.61 21.83
C GLN A 211 5.39 8.43 20.89
N CYS A 212 6.05 7.38 21.36
CA CYS A 212 6.11 6.13 20.62
C CYS A 212 4.77 5.41 20.74
N LYS A 213 4.29 4.88 19.62
CA LYS A 213 3.08 4.05 19.56
C LYS A 213 3.39 2.65 20.10
N ASP A 214 2.39 1.94 20.60
CA ASP A 214 2.48 0.51 20.88
C ASP A 214 3.18 -0.26 19.75
N GLY A 215 4.11 -1.12 20.13
CA GLY A 215 5.03 -1.83 19.23
C GLY A 215 6.32 -1.06 18.94
N TYR A 216 6.53 0.11 19.55
CA TYR A 216 7.73 0.91 19.43
C TYR A 216 8.20 1.41 20.80
N PHE A 217 9.50 1.57 20.96
CA PHE A 217 10.14 2.13 22.15
C PHE A 217 10.97 3.35 21.80
N GLU A 218 11.26 4.15 22.81
CA GLU A 218 12.08 5.35 22.69
C GLU A 218 13.56 4.99 22.71
N GLU A 219 14.25 5.14 21.57
CA GLU A 219 15.69 4.89 21.47
C GLU A 219 16.50 6.11 21.93
N TYR A 220 16.01 7.30 21.58
CA TYR A 220 16.59 8.57 22.01
C TYR A 220 15.51 9.65 22.02
N SER A 221 15.52 10.50 23.04
CA SER A 221 14.61 11.63 23.14
C SER A 221 15.31 12.84 23.70
N ASN A 222 15.08 13.97 23.05
CA ASN A 222 15.52 15.27 23.52
C ASN A 222 14.38 16.27 23.41
N ASP A 223 14.66 17.52 23.81
CA ASP A 223 13.67 18.61 23.78
C ASP A 223 13.11 18.92 22.38
N THR A 224 13.72 18.41 21.31
CA THR A 224 13.38 18.73 19.92
C THR A 224 12.82 17.55 19.10
N HIS A 225 13.16 16.31 19.46
CA HIS A 225 12.72 15.11 18.75
C HIS A 225 12.87 13.84 19.57
N THR A 226 11.95 12.92 19.32
CA THR A 226 11.93 11.58 19.88
C THR A 226 12.12 10.60 18.73
N SER A 227 13.06 9.68 18.86
CA SER A 227 13.30 8.59 17.93
C SER A 227 12.62 7.34 18.46
N CYS A 228 11.63 6.84 17.71
CA CYS A 228 10.90 5.63 18.06
C CYS A 228 11.37 4.47 17.20
N ARG A 229 11.81 3.39 17.83
CA ARG A 229 12.27 2.18 17.18
C ARG A 229 11.30 1.04 17.44
N VAL A 230 11.10 0.18 16.44
CA VAL A 230 10.16 -0.95 16.56
C VAL A 230 10.68 -1.96 17.59
N CYS A 231 9.77 -2.50 18.40
CA CYS A 231 10.06 -3.61 19.29
C CYS A 231 10.50 -4.85 18.51
N HIS A 232 11.25 -5.73 19.17
CA HIS A 232 11.57 -7.03 18.59
C HIS A 232 10.29 -7.83 18.25
N ILE A 233 10.36 -8.66 17.22
CA ILE A 233 9.20 -9.40 16.69
C ILE A 233 8.52 -10.28 17.76
N SER A 234 9.30 -10.74 18.74
CA SER A 234 8.85 -11.55 19.87
C SER A 234 8.06 -10.76 20.93
N CYS A 235 8.14 -9.43 20.94
CA CYS A 235 7.45 -8.62 21.95
C CYS A 235 5.98 -8.45 21.58
N LYS A 236 5.08 -8.56 22.56
CA LYS A 236 3.64 -8.42 22.34
C LYS A 236 3.24 -7.02 21.87
N ASN A 237 3.51 -6.00 22.69
CA ASN A 237 3.20 -4.60 22.38
C ASN A 237 4.18 -3.61 23.02
N ILE A 238 4.65 -3.85 24.24
CA ILE A 238 5.53 -2.93 24.98
C ILE A 238 6.93 -3.52 25.05
N CYS A 239 7.92 -2.68 24.81
CA CYS A 239 9.33 -3.00 25.01
C CYS A 239 10.09 -1.76 25.50
N SER A 240 11.24 -2.00 26.12
CA SER A 240 12.08 -0.96 26.71
C SER A 240 13.38 -0.72 25.92
N GLU A 241 13.83 -1.70 25.16
CA GLU A 241 15.08 -1.68 24.40
C GLU A 241 14.97 -2.60 23.18
N ASP A 242 16.00 -2.58 22.34
CA ASP A 242 16.12 -3.47 21.19
C ASP A 242 16.32 -4.93 21.63
N GLY A 243 15.88 -5.86 20.78
CA GLY A 243 16.05 -7.28 20.98
C GLY A 243 14.98 -7.93 21.87
N PRO A 244 15.05 -9.26 22.00
CA PRO A 244 14.06 -10.05 22.73
C PRO A 244 14.08 -9.83 24.26
N GLN A 245 15.20 -9.35 24.81
CA GLN A 245 15.34 -9.06 26.25
C GLN A 245 14.46 -7.88 26.68
N GLY A 246 14.41 -6.85 25.84
CA GLY A 246 13.64 -5.63 26.07
C GLY A 246 12.13 -5.80 26.06
N CYS A 247 11.61 -6.98 25.68
CA CYS A 247 10.17 -7.24 25.71
C CYS A 247 9.64 -7.32 27.15
N ASP A 248 8.61 -6.54 27.46
CA ASP A 248 7.86 -6.65 28.72
C ASP A 248 7.08 -7.97 28.77
N GLU A 249 6.35 -8.28 27.70
CA GLU A 249 5.60 -9.52 27.52
C GLU A 249 5.94 -10.15 26.16
N CYS A 250 6.13 -11.47 26.13
CA CYS A 250 6.34 -12.22 24.91
C CYS A 250 5.02 -12.43 24.15
N LYS A 251 5.07 -12.45 22.82
CA LYS A 251 3.96 -12.92 21.98
C LYS A 251 3.74 -14.41 22.18
N ASN A 252 2.57 -14.89 21.80
CA ASN A 252 2.31 -16.33 21.67
C ASN A 252 3.29 -16.95 20.67
N GLY A 253 3.73 -18.18 20.92
CA GLY A 253 4.82 -18.83 20.18
C GLY A 253 6.22 -18.44 20.68
N TRP A 254 6.30 -17.61 21.73
CA TRP A 254 7.57 -17.22 22.35
C TRP A 254 7.51 -17.43 23.86
N GLU A 255 8.61 -17.87 24.45
CA GLU A 255 8.78 -18.11 25.88
C GLU A 255 9.78 -17.12 26.49
N LYS A 256 9.51 -16.61 27.70
CA LYS A 256 10.41 -15.66 28.37
C LYS A 256 11.59 -16.41 29.02
N ASN A 257 12.79 -16.12 28.55
CA ASN A 257 14.05 -16.48 29.18
C ASN A 257 14.65 -15.28 29.95
N GLU A 258 15.27 -15.52 31.11
CA GLU A 258 15.82 -14.47 31.96
C GLU A 258 17.06 -13.76 31.36
N GLU A 259 17.91 -14.50 30.64
CA GLU A 259 19.16 -13.98 30.07
C GLU A 259 18.97 -13.49 28.63
N LEU A 260 18.25 -14.26 27.82
CA LEU A 260 18.09 -14.00 26.38
C LEU A 260 16.74 -13.36 26.01
N GLY A 261 15.86 -13.12 26.99
CA GLY A 261 14.54 -12.56 26.73
C GLY A 261 13.57 -13.52 26.05
N CYS A 262 12.65 -13.01 25.25
CA CYS A 262 11.67 -13.85 24.55
C CYS A 262 12.33 -14.71 23.47
N GLN A 263 12.36 -16.02 23.68
CA GLN A 263 12.88 -17.02 22.76
C GLN A 263 11.75 -17.73 22.05
N ASP A 264 12.00 -18.10 20.80
CA ASP A 264 11.05 -18.82 19.98
C ASP A 264 10.79 -20.22 20.55
N ILE A 265 9.53 -20.62 20.64
CA ILE A 265 9.17 -21.98 21.05
C ILE A 265 9.34 -22.86 19.84
N ASN A 266 10.22 -23.86 19.90
CA ASN A 266 10.34 -24.82 18.82
C ASN A 266 9.26 -25.89 18.95
N GLU A 267 8.11 -25.68 18.31
CA GLU A 267 7.00 -26.64 18.38
C GLU A 267 7.37 -27.97 17.72
N CYS A 268 8.27 -27.99 16.74
CA CYS A 268 8.67 -29.23 16.06
C CYS A 268 9.45 -30.24 16.94
N LEU A 269 9.73 -29.92 18.20
CA LEU A 269 10.25 -30.89 19.17
C LEU A 269 9.17 -31.86 19.68
N GLU A 270 7.90 -31.53 19.50
CA GLU A 270 6.74 -32.38 19.78
C GLU A 270 5.97 -32.70 18.47
N GLU A 271 5.12 -33.74 18.49
CA GLU A 271 4.31 -34.11 17.32
C GLU A 271 3.11 -33.16 17.14
N HIS A 272 3.21 -32.28 16.15
CA HIS A 272 2.16 -31.30 15.81
C HIS A 272 1.69 -31.33 14.35
N CYS A 273 2.34 -32.12 13.48
CA CYS A 273 1.97 -32.27 12.07
C CYS A 273 1.36 -33.66 11.82
N ASP A 274 0.64 -33.80 10.71
CA ASP A 274 0.08 -35.10 10.27
C ASP A 274 1.18 -36.08 9.85
N GLU A 275 0.88 -37.39 9.79
CA GLU A 275 1.86 -38.45 9.50
C GLU A 275 2.57 -38.31 8.13
N ASN A 276 1.91 -37.71 7.13
CA ASN A 276 2.50 -37.42 5.80
C ASN A 276 3.00 -35.97 5.67
N GLN A 277 3.39 -35.36 6.78
CA GLN A 277 3.95 -34.02 6.83
C GLN A 277 5.20 -34.00 7.70
N TYR A 278 6.08 -33.06 7.41
CA TYR A 278 7.21 -32.73 8.26
C TYR A 278 7.09 -31.31 8.80
N CYS A 279 7.54 -31.12 10.04
CA CYS A 279 7.47 -29.85 10.74
C CYS A 279 8.72 -29.00 10.46
N VAL A 280 8.52 -27.71 10.19
CA VAL A 280 9.58 -26.70 10.14
C VAL A 280 9.26 -25.61 11.14
N ASN A 281 10.16 -25.40 12.09
CA ASN A 281 10.02 -24.34 13.09
C ASN A 281 10.22 -22.97 12.43
N THR A 282 9.33 -22.02 12.72
CA THR A 282 9.34 -20.67 12.17
C THR A 282 9.26 -19.64 13.29
N GLN A 283 9.64 -18.39 13.05
CA GLN A 283 9.63 -17.41 14.14
C GLN A 283 8.20 -17.12 14.62
N GLY A 284 7.89 -17.52 15.85
CA GLY A 284 6.62 -17.40 16.55
C GLY A 284 5.59 -18.47 16.23
N SER A 285 5.96 -19.52 15.47
CA SER A 285 5.05 -20.61 15.09
C SER A 285 5.80 -21.75 14.39
N PHE A 286 5.06 -22.71 13.82
CA PHE A 286 5.63 -23.75 12.97
C PHE A 286 4.81 -23.87 11.69
N THR A 287 5.41 -24.44 10.66
CA THR A 287 4.72 -24.76 9.41
C THR A 287 4.92 -26.23 9.09
N CYS A 288 3.83 -26.93 8.80
CA CYS A 288 3.86 -28.30 8.31
C CYS A 288 3.90 -28.30 6.79
N PHE A 289 4.82 -29.06 6.21
CA PHE A 289 4.94 -29.27 4.78
C PHE A 289 4.68 -30.73 4.45
N THR A 290 4.05 -31.01 3.32
CA THR A 290 3.82 -32.38 2.87
C THR A 290 5.15 -33.04 2.48
N CYS A 291 5.25 -34.34 2.71
CA CYS A 291 6.38 -35.11 2.22
C CYS A 291 6.43 -35.14 0.68
N ASP A 292 7.58 -35.57 0.16
CA ASP A 292 7.72 -35.90 -1.26
C ASP A 292 6.79 -37.06 -1.63
N ASP A 293 6.28 -37.10 -2.87
CA ASP A 293 5.37 -38.16 -3.33
C ASP A 293 6.00 -39.56 -3.21
N ALA A 294 7.34 -39.65 -3.25
CA ALA A 294 8.10 -40.88 -3.04
C ALA A 294 8.13 -41.36 -1.57
N CYS A 295 7.66 -40.55 -0.61
CA CYS A 295 7.65 -40.86 0.82
C CYS A 295 6.24 -41.13 1.36
N GLU A 296 6.09 -42.17 2.17
CA GLU A 296 4.87 -42.37 2.97
C GLU A 296 4.89 -41.49 4.24
N SER A 297 6.08 -41.31 4.81
CA SER A 297 6.36 -40.35 5.90
C SER A 297 7.80 -39.84 5.79
N CYS A 298 8.06 -38.64 6.33
CA CYS A 298 9.35 -37.97 6.16
C CYS A 298 9.73 -37.09 7.35
N THR A 299 11.00 -36.72 7.42
CA THR A 299 11.55 -35.76 8.43
C THR A 299 11.91 -34.42 7.82
N GLY A 300 11.76 -34.27 6.50
CA GLY A 300 12.22 -33.11 5.77
C GLY A 300 11.77 -33.16 4.31
N SER A 301 12.18 -32.14 3.56
CA SER A 301 11.89 -32.04 2.14
C SER A 301 12.71 -33.04 1.32
N GLY A 302 12.08 -33.61 0.29
CA GLY A 302 12.75 -34.43 -0.72
C GLY A 302 12.78 -35.93 -0.41
N PRO A 303 13.11 -36.75 -1.43
CA PRO A 303 13.06 -38.21 -1.34
C PRO A 303 14.22 -38.83 -0.54
N ASP A 304 15.21 -38.04 -0.13
CA ASP A 304 16.32 -38.46 0.74
C ASP A 304 15.98 -38.38 2.25
N LYS A 305 14.87 -37.71 2.58
CA LYS A 305 14.39 -37.52 3.97
C LYS A 305 13.16 -38.36 4.29
N CYS A 306 12.84 -39.36 3.46
CA CYS A 306 11.79 -40.32 3.76
C CYS A 306 12.22 -41.22 4.93
N ASN A 307 11.32 -41.40 5.89
CA ASN A 307 11.42 -42.47 6.88
C ASN A 307 11.05 -43.81 6.23
N GLU A 308 10.01 -43.79 5.40
CA GLU A 308 9.50 -44.94 4.64
C GLU A 308 9.17 -44.50 3.21
N CYS A 309 9.52 -45.34 2.23
CA CYS A 309 9.21 -45.07 0.81
C CYS A 309 7.77 -45.46 0.52
N SER A 310 7.07 -44.61 -0.24
CA SER A 310 5.75 -44.89 -0.78
C SER A 310 5.74 -46.18 -1.62
N ALA A 311 4.57 -46.79 -1.77
CA ALA A 311 4.39 -47.91 -2.69
C ALA A 311 4.84 -47.53 -4.12
N GLY A 312 5.55 -48.43 -4.79
CA GLY A 312 6.16 -48.17 -6.10
C GLY A 312 7.56 -47.57 -6.04
N PHE A 313 8.06 -47.22 -4.85
CA PHE A 313 9.43 -46.74 -4.64
C PHE A 313 10.25 -47.74 -3.83
N THR A 314 11.58 -47.67 -3.92
CA THR A 314 12.50 -48.49 -3.12
C THR A 314 13.68 -47.67 -2.65
N ARG A 315 14.10 -47.92 -1.41
CA ARG A 315 15.20 -47.18 -0.80
C ARG A 315 16.52 -47.62 -1.40
N ASN A 316 17.24 -46.69 -2.00
CA ASN A 316 18.61 -46.91 -2.42
C ASN A 316 19.51 -47.02 -1.17
N GLU A 317 20.22 -48.14 -1.01
CA GLU A 317 21.02 -48.41 0.19
C GLU A 317 22.21 -47.47 0.37
N GLU A 318 22.80 -46.97 -0.72
CA GLU A 318 23.99 -46.09 -0.67
C GLU A 318 23.61 -44.64 -0.36
N THR A 319 22.55 -44.15 -1.00
CA THR A 319 22.15 -42.74 -0.95
C THR A 319 21.02 -42.48 0.03
N SER A 320 20.35 -43.52 0.53
CA SER A 320 19.16 -43.41 1.37
C SER A 320 17.95 -42.73 0.71
N VAL A 321 18.00 -42.54 -0.61
CA VAL A 321 16.93 -41.91 -1.42
C VAL A 321 15.88 -42.94 -1.81
N CYS A 322 14.61 -42.60 -1.70
CA CYS A 322 13.53 -43.39 -2.31
C CYS A 322 13.53 -43.16 -3.83
N ILE A 323 13.88 -44.21 -4.57
CA ILE A 323 13.91 -44.19 -6.03
C ILE A 323 12.69 -44.93 -6.58
N ASP A 324 12.13 -44.41 -7.66
CA ASP A 324 11.02 -45.01 -8.37
C ASP A 324 11.41 -46.38 -8.93
N ASN A 325 10.54 -47.37 -8.78
CA ASN A 325 10.75 -48.69 -9.33
C ASN A 325 10.28 -48.71 -10.78
N ASP A 326 11.21 -48.78 -11.74
CA ASP A 326 10.82 -48.90 -13.14
C ASP A 326 10.29 -50.31 -13.44
N GLU A 327 8.96 -50.50 -13.38
CA GLU A 327 8.35 -51.79 -13.67
C GLU A 327 8.42 -52.17 -15.16
N CYS A 328 8.58 -51.19 -16.05
CA CYS A 328 8.78 -51.43 -17.48
C CYS A 328 10.11 -52.14 -17.75
N ILE A 329 11.14 -51.87 -16.95
CA ILE A 329 12.44 -52.54 -17.03
C ILE A 329 12.44 -53.85 -16.23
N THR A 330 11.91 -53.83 -15.01
CA THR A 330 12.01 -54.97 -14.09
C THR A 330 11.04 -56.10 -14.42
N ASN A 331 9.91 -55.84 -15.08
CA ASN A 331 8.92 -56.84 -15.49
C ASN A 331 8.64 -56.78 -17.00
N ALA A 332 9.50 -57.46 -17.77
CA ALA A 332 9.36 -57.56 -19.22
C ALA A 332 8.03 -58.24 -19.60
N GLY A 333 7.07 -57.45 -20.11
CA GLY A 333 5.74 -57.92 -20.51
C GLY A 333 4.60 -57.50 -19.57
N ILE A 334 4.83 -56.54 -18.67
CA ILE A 334 3.79 -56.01 -17.77
C ILE A 334 2.56 -55.46 -18.52
N CYS A 335 2.77 -54.87 -19.71
CA CYS A 335 1.69 -54.53 -20.64
C CYS A 335 1.41 -55.71 -21.57
N THR A 336 0.20 -56.27 -21.47
CA THR A 336 -0.20 -57.48 -22.20
C THR A 336 -0.99 -57.18 -23.48
N GLY A 337 -1.43 -55.94 -23.70
CA GLY A 337 -2.20 -55.57 -24.89
C GLY A 337 -1.36 -55.53 -26.17
N GLU A 338 -1.93 -56.00 -27.28
CA GLU A 338 -1.27 -55.87 -28.59
C GLU A 338 -1.08 -54.40 -28.96
N GLN A 339 0.12 -54.04 -29.40
CA GLN A 339 0.51 -52.66 -29.74
C GLN A 339 0.47 -51.69 -28.56
N GLU A 340 0.54 -52.18 -27.31
CA GLU A 340 0.84 -51.36 -26.14
C GLU A 340 2.36 -51.18 -25.96
N VAL A 341 2.73 -50.10 -25.27
CA VAL A 341 4.07 -49.75 -24.81
C VAL A 341 3.94 -49.33 -23.35
N CYS A 342 4.81 -49.87 -22.52
CA CYS A 342 4.94 -49.47 -21.13
C CYS A 342 5.64 -48.11 -21.04
N LYS A 343 5.09 -47.21 -20.23
CA LYS A 343 5.68 -45.93 -19.87
C LYS A 343 5.79 -45.88 -18.35
N ASN A 344 7.01 -45.74 -17.84
CA ASN A 344 7.25 -45.58 -16.42
C ASN A 344 6.71 -44.22 -15.93
N VAL A 345 6.04 -44.20 -14.77
CA VAL A 345 5.54 -42.98 -14.12
C VAL A 345 5.87 -43.04 -12.62
N PRO A 346 6.14 -41.93 -11.91
CA PRO A 346 6.51 -42.02 -10.50
C PRO A 346 5.47 -42.78 -9.66
N GLY A 347 5.94 -43.84 -8.97
CA GLY A 347 5.15 -44.75 -8.15
C GLY A 347 4.38 -45.82 -8.91
N SER A 348 4.46 -45.88 -10.25
CA SER A 348 3.72 -46.86 -11.06
C SER A 348 4.16 -46.94 -12.53
N TYR A 349 3.31 -47.53 -13.37
CA TYR A 349 3.51 -47.58 -14.82
C TYR A 349 2.18 -47.39 -15.55
N GLU A 350 2.26 -46.89 -16.77
CA GLU A 350 1.11 -46.74 -17.67
C GLU A 350 1.33 -47.53 -18.96
N CYS A 351 0.34 -48.33 -19.37
CA CYS A 351 0.33 -49.01 -20.65
C CYS A 351 -0.41 -48.17 -21.70
N GLY A 352 0.36 -47.51 -22.58
CA GLY A 352 -0.14 -46.66 -23.66
C GLY A 352 -0.08 -47.33 -25.03
N CYS A 353 -0.87 -46.88 -26.00
CA CYS A 353 -0.78 -47.36 -27.37
C CYS A 353 0.48 -46.84 -28.07
N LYS A 354 1.09 -47.68 -28.93
CA LYS A 354 2.19 -47.26 -29.84
C LYS A 354 1.80 -46.05 -30.69
N THR A 355 2.79 -45.28 -31.10
CA THR A 355 2.61 -44.16 -32.03
C THR A 355 1.83 -44.58 -33.28
N GLY A 356 0.75 -43.84 -33.59
CA GLY A 356 -0.15 -44.17 -34.69
C GLY A 356 -1.26 -45.18 -34.34
N PHE A 357 -1.44 -45.51 -33.06
CA PHE A 357 -2.56 -46.29 -32.54
C PHE A 357 -3.32 -45.49 -31.46
N THR A 358 -4.61 -45.72 -31.32
CA THR A 358 -5.47 -45.12 -30.29
C THR A 358 -6.23 -46.20 -29.54
N ARG A 359 -6.47 -45.97 -28.24
CA ARG A 359 -7.15 -46.94 -27.36
C ARG A 359 -8.66 -46.88 -27.62
N ARG A 360 -9.23 -47.98 -28.12
CA ARG A 360 -10.67 -48.18 -28.33
C ARG A 360 -11.05 -49.59 -27.89
N ASP A 361 -12.11 -49.72 -27.10
CA ASP A 361 -12.59 -51.01 -26.56
C ASP A 361 -11.48 -51.84 -25.89
N ASN A 362 -10.62 -51.16 -25.12
CA ASN A 362 -9.46 -51.75 -24.43
C ASN A 362 -8.40 -52.37 -25.37
N MET A 363 -8.39 -51.99 -26.65
CA MET A 363 -7.42 -52.42 -27.67
C MET A 363 -6.79 -51.20 -28.35
N CYS A 364 -5.54 -51.34 -28.79
CA CYS A 364 -4.85 -50.32 -29.57
C CYS A 364 -5.11 -50.51 -31.07
N LEU A 365 -5.88 -49.61 -31.67
CA LEU A 365 -6.26 -49.65 -33.09
C LEU A 365 -5.53 -48.57 -33.87
N ARG A 366 -5.08 -48.87 -35.09
CA ARG A 366 -4.37 -47.92 -35.95
C ARG A 366 -5.22 -46.67 -36.23
N VAL A 367 -4.62 -45.50 -36.10
CA VAL A 367 -5.22 -44.24 -36.54
C VAL A 367 -5.22 -44.23 -38.07
N PRO A 368 -6.37 -44.02 -38.74
CA PRO A 368 -6.42 -43.84 -40.18
C PRO A 368 -5.52 -42.67 -40.59
N LYS A 369 -4.62 -42.87 -41.55
CA LYS A 369 -3.91 -41.75 -42.19
C LYS A 369 -4.90 -41.06 -43.11
N ASP A 370 -5.51 -39.96 -42.68
CA ASP A 370 -6.19 -39.08 -43.62
C ASP A 370 -5.14 -38.37 -44.47
N ASN A 371 -5.19 -38.61 -45.78
CA ASN A 371 -4.52 -37.77 -46.77
C ASN A 371 -5.26 -36.44 -46.83
N SER A 372 -4.90 -35.51 -45.96
CA SER A 372 -5.17 -34.10 -46.18
C SER A 372 -3.84 -33.35 -46.10
N ASN A 373 -3.43 -32.87 -47.29
CA ASN A 373 -2.37 -31.91 -47.52
C ASN A 373 -2.21 -30.92 -46.36
N GLU A 374 -1.02 -30.86 -45.79
CA GLU A 374 -0.59 -29.71 -45.01
C GLU A 374 0.69 -29.20 -45.66
N SER A 375 0.57 -28.00 -46.21
CA SER A 375 1.59 -27.25 -46.92
C SER A 375 2.78 -26.97 -46.03
N ASP A 376 3.97 -27.29 -46.53
CA ASP A 376 5.21 -26.65 -46.12
C ASP A 376 5.07 -25.13 -46.30
N ASN A 377 4.94 -24.42 -45.19
CA ASN A 377 5.26 -23.00 -45.07
C ASN A 377 6.09 -22.85 -43.80
N VAL A 378 7.39 -23.11 -43.92
CA VAL A 378 8.39 -22.60 -42.98
C VAL A 378 8.86 -21.28 -43.58
N ASP A 379 8.39 -20.19 -42.97
CA ASP A 379 8.80 -18.82 -43.24
C ASP A 379 10.20 -18.60 -42.65
N ASP A 380 11.04 -17.92 -43.41
CA ASP A 380 12.36 -17.45 -43.00
C ASP A 380 12.21 -16.36 -41.93
N SER A 381 12.86 -16.54 -40.78
CA SER A 381 13.36 -15.40 -39.99
C SER A 381 14.60 -15.81 -39.22
N GLU A 382 15.73 -15.31 -39.69
CA GLU A 382 16.97 -15.17 -38.93
C GLU A 382 16.70 -14.37 -37.64
N ASP A 383 17.25 -14.81 -36.50
CA ASP A 383 18.08 -13.92 -35.68
C ASP A 383 19.04 -14.68 -34.75
N ASN A 384 20.27 -14.19 -34.72
CA ASN A 384 21.33 -14.58 -33.79
C ASN A 384 21.13 -13.83 -32.46
N SER A 385 21.42 -14.47 -31.32
CA SER A 385 22.12 -13.78 -30.22
C SER A 385 22.57 -14.76 -29.12
N ASP A 386 23.89 -14.95 -29.09
CA ASP A 386 24.79 -14.84 -27.93
C ASP A 386 24.47 -15.58 -26.61
N LEU A 387 25.30 -16.60 -26.37
CA LEU A 387 25.71 -17.10 -25.05
C LEU A 387 26.60 -16.07 -24.33
N PRO A 388 26.48 -15.88 -23.00
CA PRO A 388 27.58 -15.39 -22.18
C PRO A 388 28.38 -16.57 -21.61
N THR A 389 29.65 -16.63 -21.96
CA THR A 389 30.70 -17.31 -21.19
C THR A 389 31.19 -16.36 -20.10
N GLU A 390 31.08 -16.72 -18.82
CA GLU A 390 31.84 -16.08 -17.76
C GLU A 390 32.98 -16.99 -17.29
N ASP A 391 34.19 -16.44 -17.44
CA ASP A 391 35.46 -16.92 -16.94
C ASP A 391 35.51 -16.89 -15.40
N VAL A 392 35.87 -18.03 -14.81
CA VAL A 392 36.36 -18.09 -13.44
C VAL A 392 37.85 -17.71 -13.46
N LYS A 393 38.17 -16.55 -12.88
CA LYS A 393 39.54 -16.21 -12.46
C LYS A 393 39.73 -16.55 -10.99
N GLU A 394 40.70 -17.44 -10.75
CA GLU A 394 41.43 -17.57 -9.50
C GLU A 394 42.17 -16.26 -9.19
N GLU A 395 42.07 -15.79 -7.94
CA GLU A 395 43.14 -15.00 -7.31
C GLU A 395 43.51 -15.62 -5.97
N LEU A 396 44.83 -15.63 -5.76
CA LEU A 396 45.58 -15.96 -4.55
C LEU A 396 45.39 -14.93 -3.43
#